data_AF-A0A821F8S7-F1
#
_entry.id   AF-A0A821F8S7-F1
#
_cell.length_a   1.000
_cell.length_b   1.000
_cell.length_c   1.000
_cell.angle_alpha   90.00
_cell.angle_beta   90.00
_cell.angle_gamma   90.00
#
_symmetry.space_group_name_H-M   'P 1'
#
loop_
_entity.id
_entity.type
_entity.pdbx_description
1 polymer ?
#
loop_
_entity_poly.entity_id
_entity_poly.type
_entity_poly.pdbx_seq_one_letter_code
_entity_poly.pdbx_strand_id
1 'polypeptide(L)'
;VANDLSNLTAIDKKQWEVNLTRGIAYRHGLEWHDDNARDVRIIIANFNQTIATHMFCHAAKEHIYGSRYQWIILGYPSLLAWWNEQTDCSLQELIRAINGTLQTRIPHLSFYNINEQPSYVLDYLERFSELERNYFDAYAYDTIWSLAYLYQSKFLTNKTNIRTIVDNIDFNGATGRVRYLNGRRVGEILVEQYVACRMMNDGSCKTPCYEKDKDCNLTVVKVFLAKNSDSKNDPPVLYKFNPIMWHGNGPPRDRTNRTIVFEHIYLSVFISITVCSGIGLIISISLFVFNIHFQKHR
;
A
#
# COMPACT_ATOMS: atom_id res chain seq x y z
N VAL A 1 32.73 -15.90 12.26
CA VAL A 1 33.17 -14.68 12.99
C VAL A 1 32.21 -13.56 12.62
N ALA A 2 31.45 -13.13 13.62
CA ALA A 2 30.67 -11.87 13.73
C ALA A 2 29.70 -11.48 12.60
N ASN A 3 28.41 -11.74 12.86
CA ASN A 3 27.29 -10.80 12.77
C ASN A 3 27.56 -9.49 12.01
N ASP A 4 27.22 -9.44 10.72
CA ASP A 4 26.99 -8.17 10.03
C ASP A 4 25.48 -7.91 9.97
N LEU A 5 24.95 -7.40 11.08
CA LEU A 5 23.57 -6.93 11.24
C LEU A 5 23.25 -5.68 10.39
N SER A 6 24.16 -5.26 9.50
CA SER A 6 23.99 -4.13 8.59
C SER A 6 23.03 -4.42 7.43
N ASN A 7 22.76 -5.69 7.12
CA ASN A 7 21.92 -6.15 6.02
C ASN A 7 20.49 -6.57 6.41
N LEU A 8 20.02 -6.21 7.61
CA LEU A 8 18.61 -6.32 7.93
C LEU A 8 17.83 -5.32 7.07
N THR A 9 16.91 -5.80 6.24
CA THR A 9 15.97 -4.94 5.54
C THR A 9 15.18 -4.13 6.58
N ALA A 10 14.64 -2.97 6.20
CA ALA A 10 13.84 -2.17 7.14
C ALA A 10 12.66 -2.95 7.75
N ILE A 11 12.21 -4.01 7.06
CA ILE A 11 11.20 -4.97 7.50
C ILE A 11 11.70 -5.76 8.71
N ASP A 12 12.92 -6.32 8.63
CA ASP A 12 13.52 -7.11 9.70
C ASP A 12 13.79 -6.26 10.96
N LYS A 13 14.11 -4.97 10.77
CA LYS A 13 14.31 -4.02 11.88
C LYS A 13 13.00 -3.58 12.55
N LYS A 14 11.86 -3.72 11.88
CA LYS A 14 10.54 -3.28 12.36
C LYS A 14 9.63 -4.41 12.85
N GLN A 15 10.17 -5.63 12.99
CA GLN A 15 9.40 -6.82 13.43
C GLN A 15 8.21 -7.14 12.51
N TRP A 16 8.33 -6.88 11.22
CA TRP A 16 7.32 -7.29 10.24
C TRP A 16 7.69 -8.68 9.70
N GLU A 17 6.70 -9.56 9.59
CA GLU A 17 6.87 -10.91 9.04
C GLU A 17 6.19 -11.00 7.67
N VAL A 18 6.91 -11.56 6.69
CA VAL A 18 6.34 -11.83 5.37
C VAL A 18 5.63 -13.17 5.42
N ASN A 19 4.30 -13.14 5.48
CA ASN A 19 3.48 -14.35 5.55
C ASN A 19 3.54 -15.19 4.25
N LEU A 20 3.54 -14.52 3.08
CA LEU A 20 3.53 -15.19 1.79
C LEU A 20 4.35 -14.41 0.76
N THR A 21 5.22 -15.11 0.02
CA THR A 21 5.93 -14.57 -1.15
C THR A 21 5.59 -15.43 -2.36
N ARG A 22 5.24 -14.79 -3.49
CA ARG A 22 4.98 -15.50 -4.76
C ARG A 22 5.61 -14.77 -5.94
N GLY A 23 6.20 -15.55 -6.84
CA GLY A 23 6.61 -15.12 -8.17
C GLY A 23 5.66 -15.71 -9.20
N ILE A 24 5.17 -14.89 -10.13
CA ILE A 24 4.23 -15.32 -11.17
C ILE A 24 4.87 -15.08 -12.52
N ALA A 25 4.91 -16.12 -13.36
CA ALA A 25 5.31 -16.02 -14.75
C ALA A 25 4.07 -16.24 -15.64
N TYR A 26 3.80 -15.30 -16.54
CA TYR A 26 2.59 -15.24 -17.39
C TYR A 26 2.27 -16.55 -18.13
N ARG A 27 3.28 -17.39 -18.41
CA ARG A 27 3.14 -18.63 -19.17
C ARG A 27 2.40 -19.77 -18.45
N HIS A 28 2.17 -19.68 -17.14
CA HIS A 28 1.57 -20.77 -16.33
C HIS A 28 0.20 -20.45 -15.74
N GLY A 29 -0.45 -19.36 -16.16
CA GLY A 29 -1.71 -18.93 -15.56
C GLY A 29 -1.54 -18.31 -14.18
N LEU A 30 -2.49 -17.45 -13.81
CA LEU A 30 -2.52 -16.77 -12.51
C LEU A 30 -3.22 -17.67 -11.48
N GLU A 31 -2.51 -18.66 -10.94
CA GLU A 31 -3.08 -19.56 -9.91
C GLU A 31 -3.04 -18.91 -8.51
N TRP A 32 -4.21 -18.44 -8.08
CA TRP A 32 -4.49 -17.90 -6.73
C TRP A 32 -5.14 -18.94 -5.79
N HIS A 33 -5.11 -20.23 -6.13
CA HIS A 33 -5.74 -21.29 -5.34
C HIS A 33 -4.79 -21.86 -4.28
N ASP A 34 -4.73 -21.19 -3.14
CA ASP A 34 -4.15 -21.73 -1.90
C ASP A 34 -4.95 -21.16 -0.73
N ASP A 35 -5.40 -22.02 0.18
CA ASP A 35 -6.21 -21.63 1.33
C ASP A 35 -5.48 -20.64 2.25
N ASN A 36 -4.14 -20.65 2.25
CA ASN A 36 -3.32 -19.68 2.98
C ASN A 36 -3.33 -18.27 2.35
N ALA A 37 -3.62 -18.15 1.04
CA ALA A 37 -3.72 -16.86 0.37
C ALA A 37 -5.01 -16.11 0.74
N ARG A 38 -6.04 -16.81 1.25
CA ARG A 38 -7.35 -16.22 1.55
C ARG A 38 -7.38 -15.30 2.78
N ASP A 39 -6.39 -15.39 3.67
CA ASP A 39 -6.29 -14.48 4.83
C ASP A 39 -5.25 -13.35 4.63
N VAL A 40 -4.65 -13.24 3.43
CA VAL A 40 -3.74 -12.13 3.11
C VAL A 40 -4.53 -10.89 2.74
N ARG A 41 -4.33 -9.81 3.49
CA ARG A 41 -5.08 -8.54 3.31
C ARG A 41 -4.24 -7.37 2.86
N ILE A 42 -2.94 -7.40 3.11
CA ILE A 42 -1.99 -6.39 2.64
C ILE A 42 -1.13 -7.03 1.56
N ILE A 43 -1.23 -6.50 0.33
CA ILE A 43 -0.60 -7.09 -0.84
C ILE A 43 0.40 -6.09 -1.40
N ILE A 44 1.69 -6.44 -1.36
CA ILE A 44 2.76 -5.66 -1.99
C ILE A 44 3.13 -6.35 -3.28
N ALA A 45 2.97 -5.65 -4.39
CA ALA A 45 3.15 -6.24 -5.71
C ALA A 45 4.09 -5.42 -6.59
N ASN A 46 4.86 -6.12 -7.42
CA ASN A 46 5.79 -5.53 -8.38
C ASN A 46 5.60 -6.25 -9.72
N PHE A 47 4.92 -5.59 -10.67
CA PHE A 47 4.56 -6.15 -11.96
C PHE A 47 4.58 -5.08 -13.03
N ASN A 48 4.93 -5.43 -14.27
CA ASN A 48 4.86 -4.47 -15.38
C ASN A 48 3.43 -4.04 -15.72
N GLN A 49 3.31 -3.00 -16.54
CA GLN A 49 2.03 -2.40 -16.92
C GLN A 49 1.05 -3.44 -17.45
N THR A 50 1.51 -4.31 -18.36
CA THR A 50 0.68 -5.35 -18.97
C THR A 50 0.20 -6.38 -17.94
N ILE A 51 1.11 -6.88 -17.09
CA ILE A 51 0.76 -7.84 -16.05
C ILE A 51 -0.17 -7.21 -15.00
N ALA A 52 -0.03 -5.90 -14.72
CA ALA A 52 -0.89 -5.17 -13.79
C ALA A 52 -2.37 -5.33 -14.15
N THR A 53 -2.73 -5.05 -15.41
CA THR A 53 -4.13 -5.04 -15.84
C THR A 53 -4.75 -6.43 -15.76
N HIS A 54 -4.00 -7.47 -16.16
CA HIS A 54 -4.44 -8.86 -15.99
C HIS A 54 -4.58 -9.23 -14.51
N MET A 55 -3.62 -8.84 -13.67
CA MET A 55 -3.65 -9.12 -12.25
C MET A 55 -4.86 -8.50 -11.54
N PHE A 56 -5.17 -7.24 -11.85
CA PHE A 56 -6.35 -6.57 -11.31
C PHE A 56 -7.66 -7.13 -11.88
N CYS A 57 -7.66 -7.62 -13.12
CA CYS A 57 -8.81 -8.36 -13.65
C CYS A 57 -9.06 -9.66 -12.87
N HIS A 58 -8.01 -10.42 -12.54
CA HIS A 58 -8.14 -11.59 -11.66
C HIS A 58 -8.58 -11.19 -10.25
N ALA A 59 -8.03 -10.12 -9.67
CA ALA A 59 -8.44 -9.62 -8.36
C ALA A 59 -9.92 -9.19 -8.35
N ALA A 60 -10.44 -8.65 -9.46
CA ALA A 60 -11.86 -8.31 -9.62
C ALA A 60 -12.74 -9.56 -9.58
N LYS A 61 -12.37 -10.61 -10.33
CA LYS A 61 -13.10 -11.89 -10.40
C LYS A 61 -13.10 -12.64 -9.06
N GLU A 62 -12.00 -12.59 -8.32
CA GLU A 62 -11.83 -13.24 -7.01
C GLU A 62 -12.23 -12.34 -5.81
N HIS A 63 -12.75 -11.13 -6.07
CA HIS A 63 -13.15 -10.16 -5.04
C HIS A 63 -12.04 -9.79 -4.03
N ILE A 64 -10.79 -9.69 -4.50
CA ILE A 64 -9.60 -9.31 -3.71
C ILE A 64 -9.42 -7.78 -3.79
N TYR A 65 -10.44 -7.02 -3.37
CA TYR A 65 -10.43 -5.56 -3.34
C TYR A 65 -11.42 -5.01 -2.30
N GLY A 66 -11.47 -3.68 -2.14
CA GLY A 66 -12.41 -3.00 -1.24
C GLY A 66 -11.89 -2.84 0.19
N SER A 67 -12.79 -2.81 1.18
CA SER A 67 -12.44 -2.44 2.57
C SER A 67 -11.63 -3.49 3.35
N ARG A 68 -11.51 -4.71 2.82
CA ARG A 68 -10.74 -5.81 3.46
C ARG A 68 -9.32 -5.95 2.94
N TYR A 69 -8.99 -5.36 1.79
CA TYR A 69 -7.72 -5.55 1.12
C TYR A 69 -7.05 -4.20 0.83
N GLN A 70 -5.73 -4.15 0.97
CA GLN A 70 -4.93 -3.01 0.55
C GLN A 70 -3.84 -3.47 -0.41
N TRP A 71 -3.89 -2.94 -1.63
CA TRP A 71 -2.85 -3.12 -2.63
C TRP A 71 -1.82 -1.99 -2.53
N ILE A 72 -0.55 -2.37 -2.56
CA ILE A 72 0.59 -1.46 -2.68
C ILE A 72 1.39 -1.93 -3.90
N ILE A 73 1.38 -1.15 -4.97
CA ILE A 73 2.09 -1.48 -6.18
C ILE A 73 3.40 -0.69 -6.26
N LEU A 74 4.47 -1.41 -6.54
CA LEU A 74 5.80 -0.85 -6.70
C LEU A 74 5.98 -0.42 -8.16
N GLY A 75 6.01 0.89 -8.34
CA GLY A 75 6.67 1.60 -9.43
C GLY A 75 6.39 1.15 -10.85
N TYR A 76 5.53 1.90 -11.56
CA TYR A 76 5.74 2.21 -12.98
C TYR A 76 5.49 3.70 -13.22
N PRO A 77 6.38 4.42 -13.92
CA PRO A 77 6.07 5.73 -14.45
C PRO A 77 5.15 5.57 -15.66
N SER A 78 3.88 5.21 -15.43
CA SER A 78 2.91 5.25 -16.51
C SER A 78 2.36 6.67 -16.60
N LEU A 79 2.75 7.38 -17.65
CA LEU A 79 2.13 8.65 -18.06
C LEU A 79 0.73 8.42 -18.66
N LEU A 80 0.30 7.16 -18.80
CA LEU A 80 -0.90 6.73 -19.48
C LEU A 80 -1.85 6.00 -18.51
N ALA A 81 -3.13 5.99 -18.87
CA ALA A 81 -4.16 5.23 -18.20
C ALA A 81 -3.99 3.74 -18.50
N TRP A 82 -3.02 3.10 -17.86
CA TRP A 82 -2.67 1.69 -18.09
C TRP A 82 -3.81 0.70 -17.88
N TRP A 83 -4.79 1.07 -17.05
CA TRP A 83 -6.01 0.29 -16.82
C TRP A 83 -6.95 0.25 -18.03
N ASN A 84 -6.65 0.99 -19.11
CA ASN A 84 -7.36 0.92 -20.39
C ASN A 84 -6.79 -0.12 -21.36
N GLU A 85 -5.77 -0.89 -20.96
CA GLU A 85 -5.27 -2.01 -21.78
C GLU A 85 -6.31 -3.12 -21.93
N GLN A 86 -6.28 -3.83 -23.06
CA GLN A 86 -7.27 -4.85 -23.39
C GLN A 86 -7.13 -6.08 -22.48
N THR A 87 -8.21 -6.44 -21.79
CA THR A 87 -8.28 -7.63 -20.92
C THR A 87 -9.67 -8.28 -20.97
N ASP A 88 -9.82 -9.44 -20.31
CA ASP A 88 -11.10 -10.17 -20.20
C ASP A 88 -12.10 -9.51 -19.23
N CYS A 89 -11.73 -8.41 -18.56
CA CYS A 89 -12.59 -7.70 -17.63
C CYS A 89 -13.13 -6.41 -18.25
N SER A 90 -14.34 -6.02 -17.84
CA SER A 90 -14.88 -4.72 -18.16
C SER A 90 -14.08 -3.61 -17.46
N LEU A 91 -14.06 -2.41 -18.04
CA LEU A 91 -13.43 -1.24 -17.43
C LEU A 91 -13.98 -0.97 -16.01
N GLN A 92 -15.28 -1.15 -15.79
CA GLN A 92 -15.89 -0.93 -14.47
C GLN A 92 -15.41 -1.95 -13.42
N GLU A 93 -15.18 -3.20 -13.80
CA GLU A 93 -14.62 -4.22 -12.89
C GLU A 93 -13.17 -3.88 -12.53
N LEU A 94 -12.37 -3.46 -13.51
CA LEU A 94 -10.99 -3.01 -13.26
C LEU A 94 -10.96 -1.78 -12.34
N ILE A 95 -11.78 -0.77 -12.62
CA ILE A 95 -11.87 0.43 -11.77
C ILE A 95 -12.20 0.05 -10.33
N ARG A 96 -13.16 -0.86 -10.11
CA ARG A 96 -13.53 -1.34 -8.77
C ARG A 96 -12.36 -2.03 -8.05
N ALA A 97 -11.58 -2.84 -8.76
CA ALA A 97 -10.45 -3.56 -8.18
C ALA A 97 -9.23 -2.66 -7.90
N ILE A 98 -8.97 -1.68 -8.77
CA ILE A 98 -7.82 -0.77 -8.68
C ILE A 98 -8.08 0.36 -7.67
N ASN A 99 -9.33 0.79 -7.51
CA ASN A 99 -9.69 1.85 -6.56
C ASN A 99 -9.08 1.58 -5.17
N GLY A 100 -8.54 2.61 -4.55
CA GLY A 100 -7.88 2.54 -3.24
C GLY A 100 -6.44 2.01 -3.25
N THR A 101 -5.93 1.50 -4.38
CA THR A 101 -4.55 1.02 -4.50
C THR A 101 -3.55 2.15 -4.28
N LEU A 102 -2.52 1.90 -3.47
CA LEU A 102 -1.39 2.79 -3.28
C LEU A 102 -0.28 2.42 -4.27
N GLN A 103 0.35 3.43 -4.86
CA GLN A 103 1.50 3.26 -5.72
C GLN A 103 2.68 4.08 -5.21
N THR A 104 3.86 3.48 -5.19
CA THR A 104 5.11 4.23 -5.03
C THR A 104 5.69 4.59 -6.39
N ARG A 105 6.12 5.84 -6.57
CA ARG A 105 6.73 6.35 -7.80
C ARG A 105 7.92 7.24 -7.47
N ILE A 106 8.96 7.21 -8.31
CA ILE A 106 10.06 8.17 -8.24
C ILE A 106 9.65 9.39 -9.07
N PRO A 107 9.47 10.60 -8.51
CA PRO A 107 8.91 11.71 -9.26
C PRO A 107 9.82 12.18 -10.41
N HIS A 108 9.23 12.63 -11.51
CA HIS A 108 9.96 13.14 -12.68
C HIS A 108 10.70 14.44 -12.37
N LEU A 109 10.04 15.39 -11.72
CA LEU A 109 10.59 16.65 -11.22
C LEU A 109 10.39 16.71 -9.72
N SER A 110 11.26 17.44 -9.03
CA SER A 110 11.06 17.64 -7.59
C SER A 110 9.97 18.68 -7.31
N PHE A 111 9.31 18.51 -6.17
CA PHE A 111 8.21 19.36 -5.70
C PHE A 111 8.70 20.58 -4.90
N TYR A 112 9.82 21.19 -5.29
CA TYR A 112 10.28 22.42 -4.65
C TYR A 112 9.42 23.62 -5.03
N ASN A 113 9.50 24.65 -4.20
CA ASN A 113 9.08 26.00 -4.58
C ASN A 113 9.97 26.47 -5.74
N ILE A 114 9.37 26.80 -6.88
CA ILE A 114 10.08 27.23 -8.10
C ILE A 114 10.96 28.45 -7.79
N ASN A 115 10.53 29.31 -6.87
CA ASN A 115 11.22 30.54 -6.50
C ASN A 115 12.56 30.31 -5.76
N GLU A 116 12.83 29.09 -5.29
CA GLU A 116 14.06 28.74 -4.57
C GLU A 116 15.02 27.89 -5.42
N GLN A 117 14.70 27.71 -6.71
CA GLN A 117 15.52 26.91 -7.61
C GLN A 117 16.71 27.70 -8.17
N PRO A 118 17.86 27.04 -8.38
CA PRO A 118 18.95 27.63 -9.12
C PRO A 118 18.52 28.02 -10.54
N SER A 119 19.10 29.10 -11.08
CA SER A 119 18.75 29.63 -12.42
C SER A 119 18.90 28.60 -13.54
N TYR A 120 19.87 27.68 -13.46
CA TYR A 120 20.04 26.62 -14.46
C TYR A 120 18.89 25.59 -14.45
N VAL A 121 18.26 25.35 -13.29
CA VAL A 121 17.07 24.51 -13.19
C VAL A 121 15.86 25.23 -13.78
N LEU A 122 15.75 26.55 -13.54
CA LEU A 122 14.67 27.35 -14.13
C LEU A 122 14.76 27.39 -15.66
N ASP A 123 15.96 27.60 -16.22
CA ASP A 123 16.21 27.56 -17.66
C ASP A 123 15.89 26.18 -18.26
N TYR A 124 16.22 25.09 -17.53
CA TYR A 124 15.79 23.74 -17.91
C TYR A 124 14.26 23.63 -17.98
N LEU A 125 13.55 24.04 -16.93
CA LEU A 125 12.09 23.93 -16.85
C LEU A 125 11.37 24.75 -17.93
N GLU A 126 11.88 25.93 -18.25
CA GLU A 126 11.34 26.79 -19.30
C GLU A 126 11.45 26.12 -20.69
N ARG A 127 12.65 25.68 -21.05
CA ARG A 127 12.94 25.04 -22.36
C ARG A 127 12.27 23.69 -22.55
N PHE A 128 12.06 22.93 -21.48
CA PHE A 128 11.50 21.57 -21.56
C PHE A 128 9.97 21.55 -21.66
N SER A 129 9.31 22.69 -21.50
CA SER A 129 7.85 22.79 -21.66
C SER A 129 7.37 22.52 -23.10
N GLU A 130 8.28 22.58 -24.09
CA GLU A 130 7.98 22.51 -25.53
C GLU A 130 8.20 21.13 -26.18
N LEU A 131 8.79 20.16 -25.47
CA LEU A 131 9.16 18.84 -26.04
C LEU A 131 8.28 17.70 -25.49
N GLU A 132 8.14 16.62 -26.28
CA GLU A 132 7.52 15.38 -25.80
C GLU A 132 8.25 14.89 -24.55
N ARG A 133 7.54 14.90 -23.42
CA ARG A 133 8.10 14.64 -22.09
C ARG A 133 8.57 13.19 -21.99
N ASN A 134 9.89 12.99 -21.92
CA ASN A 134 10.44 11.71 -21.50
C ASN A 134 10.53 11.72 -19.97
N TYR A 135 9.94 10.72 -19.32
CA TYR A 135 9.95 10.62 -17.86
C TYR A 135 11.36 10.67 -17.22
N PHE A 136 12.42 10.41 -17.97
CA PHE A 136 13.79 10.36 -17.46
C PHE A 136 14.69 11.51 -17.92
N ASP A 137 14.17 12.51 -18.64
CA ASP A 137 14.98 13.63 -19.15
C ASP A 137 15.70 14.41 -18.03
N ALA A 138 15.01 14.73 -16.95
CA ALA A 138 15.52 15.51 -15.84
C ALA A 138 16.58 14.73 -15.06
N TYR A 139 16.45 13.39 -15.03
CA TYR A 139 17.47 12.51 -14.48
C TYR A 139 18.74 12.51 -15.33
N ALA A 140 18.60 12.52 -16.66
CA ALA A 140 19.74 12.64 -17.57
C ALA A 140 20.42 14.01 -17.41
N TYR A 141 19.63 15.09 -17.31
CA TYR A 141 20.12 16.45 -17.04
C TYR A 141 20.97 16.51 -15.77
N ASP A 142 20.43 16.03 -14.64
CA ASP A 142 21.15 16.00 -13.36
C ASP A 142 22.38 15.08 -13.38
N THR A 143 22.38 14.05 -14.23
CA THR A 143 23.53 13.16 -14.42
C THR A 143 24.69 13.89 -15.07
N ILE A 144 24.44 14.71 -16.10
CA ILE A 144 25.49 15.51 -16.74
C ILE A 144 26.08 16.52 -15.75
N TRP A 145 25.24 17.17 -14.95
CA TRP A 145 25.73 18.05 -13.87
C TRP A 145 26.58 17.31 -12.85
N SER A 146 26.15 16.11 -12.43
CA SER A 146 26.93 15.28 -11.51
C SER A 146 28.30 14.90 -12.08
N LEU A 147 28.39 14.63 -13.39
CA LEU A 147 29.67 14.39 -14.08
C LEU A 147 30.56 15.63 -14.11
N ALA A 148 29.97 16.81 -14.33
CA ALA A 148 30.71 18.08 -14.28
C ALA A 148 31.29 18.34 -12.88
N TYR A 149 30.49 18.16 -11.82
CA TYR A 149 30.96 18.24 -10.43
C TYR A 149 32.08 17.24 -10.11
N LEU A 150 31.95 16.01 -10.61
CA LEU A 150 32.97 14.97 -10.46
C LEU A 150 34.28 15.37 -11.14
N TYR A 151 34.21 15.86 -12.38
CA TYR A 151 35.37 16.30 -13.15
C TYR A 151 36.09 17.45 -12.46
N GLN A 152 35.34 18.48 -12.04
CA GLN A 152 35.86 19.62 -11.29
C GLN A 152 36.53 19.18 -9.98
N SER A 153 35.87 18.32 -9.20
CA SER A 153 36.39 17.85 -7.91
C SER A 153 37.66 17.02 -8.06
N LYS A 154 37.74 16.17 -9.09
CA LYS A 154 38.94 15.37 -9.40
C LYS A 154 40.12 16.27 -9.77
N PHE A 155 39.88 17.29 -10.60
CA PHE A 155 40.88 18.29 -10.96
C PHE A 155 41.39 19.06 -9.72
N LEU A 156 40.49 19.44 -8.81
CA LEU A 156 40.82 20.25 -7.63
C LEU A 156 41.52 19.49 -6.50
N THR A 157 41.26 18.19 -6.32
CA THR A 157 41.70 17.47 -5.11
C THR A 157 42.80 16.44 -5.34
N ASN A 158 43.18 16.15 -6.60
CA ASN A 158 44.10 15.07 -6.98
C ASN A 158 43.80 13.73 -6.25
N LYS A 159 42.54 13.53 -5.84
CA LYS A 159 42.09 12.32 -5.15
C LYS A 159 41.94 11.19 -6.17
N THR A 160 42.54 10.05 -5.88
CA THR A 160 42.47 8.86 -6.73
C THR A 160 41.17 8.06 -6.51
N ASN A 161 40.55 8.20 -5.33
CA ASN A 161 39.36 7.42 -4.99
C ASN A 161 38.06 8.11 -5.44
N ILE A 162 37.63 7.77 -6.65
CA ILE A 162 36.39 8.27 -7.29
C ILE A 162 35.17 8.11 -6.38
N ARG A 163 35.07 7.02 -5.61
CA ARG A 163 33.91 6.76 -4.75
C ARG A 163 33.72 7.84 -3.69
N THR A 164 34.81 8.26 -3.05
CA THR A 164 34.78 9.34 -2.06
C THR A 164 34.40 10.68 -2.66
N ILE A 165 34.73 10.90 -3.94
CA ILE A 165 34.37 12.14 -4.64
C ILE A 165 32.88 12.12 -4.98
N VAL A 166 32.35 10.98 -5.45
CA VAL A 166 30.92 10.80 -5.74
C VAL A 166 30.06 11.00 -4.49
N ASP A 167 30.45 10.44 -3.36
CA ASP A 167 29.71 10.61 -2.09
C ASP A 167 29.76 12.07 -1.56
N ASN A 168 30.69 12.89 -2.06
CA ASN A 168 30.77 14.33 -1.74
C ASN A 168 29.90 15.21 -2.64
N ILE A 169 29.38 14.70 -3.76
CA ILE A 169 28.47 15.46 -4.64
C ILE A 169 27.20 15.82 -3.85
N ASP A 170 26.88 17.11 -3.83
CA ASP A 170 25.71 17.66 -3.15
C ASP A 170 25.30 18.98 -3.82
N PHE A 171 24.24 18.95 -4.63
CA PHE A 171 23.69 20.15 -5.29
C PHE A 171 22.19 20.01 -5.55
N ASN A 172 21.51 21.13 -5.84
CA ASN A 172 20.08 21.14 -6.17
C ASN A 172 19.89 20.94 -7.69
N GLY A 173 19.38 19.79 -8.12
CA GLY A 173 19.07 19.50 -9.52
C GLY A 173 17.59 19.66 -9.86
N ALA A 174 17.23 19.41 -11.12
CA ALA A 174 15.84 19.46 -11.60
C ALA A 174 14.96 18.37 -10.93
N THR A 175 15.57 17.24 -10.58
CA THR A 175 14.91 16.14 -9.85
C THR A 175 15.15 16.21 -8.34
N GLY A 176 15.50 17.41 -7.86
CA GLY A 176 15.72 17.72 -6.46
C GLY A 176 17.18 17.58 -6.04
N ARG A 177 17.42 17.54 -4.72
CA ARG A 177 18.78 17.56 -4.18
C ARG A 177 19.52 16.26 -4.52
N VAL A 178 20.55 16.37 -5.35
CA VAL A 178 21.34 15.26 -5.87
C VAL A 178 22.45 14.94 -4.88
N ARG A 179 22.35 13.76 -4.25
CA ARG A 179 23.37 13.23 -3.34
C ARG A 179 23.52 11.73 -3.54
N TYR A 180 24.71 11.25 -3.23
CA TYR A 180 25.04 9.83 -3.31
C TYR A 180 25.42 9.29 -1.93
N LEU A 181 24.97 8.07 -1.66
CA LEU A 181 25.33 7.28 -0.49
C LEU A 181 25.80 5.92 -0.99
N ASN A 182 27.08 5.60 -0.76
CA ASN A 182 27.69 4.35 -1.21
C ASN A 182 27.58 4.16 -2.73
N GLY A 183 27.65 5.25 -3.51
CA GLY A 183 27.48 5.22 -4.96
C GLY A 183 26.04 5.08 -5.46
N ARG A 184 25.03 5.11 -4.58
CA ARG A 184 23.61 5.15 -4.96
C ARG A 184 23.04 6.53 -4.74
N ARG A 185 22.30 7.05 -5.71
CA ARG A 185 21.59 8.32 -5.54
C ARG A 185 20.50 8.15 -4.50
N VAL A 186 20.45 9.06 -3.52
CA VAL A 186 19.32 9.16 -2.60
C VAL A 186 18.32 10.12 -3.24
N GLY A 187 17.15 9.61 -3.61
CA GLY A 187 16.11 10.35 -4.31
C GLY A 187 14.85 10.56 -3.49
N GLU A 188 13.86 11.19 -4.10
CA GLU A 188 12.53 11.38 -3.51
C GLU A 188 11.61 10.19 -3.89
N ILE A 189 10.67 9.84 -3.01
CA ILE A 189 9.65 8.82 -3.28
C ILE A 189 8.28 9.46 -3.09
N LEU A 190 7.48 9.46 -4.13
CA LEU A 190 6.09 9.89 -4.11
C LEU A 190 5.18 8.67 -3.92
N VAL A 191 4.22 8.79 -3.02
CA VAL A 191 3.15 7.84 -2.83
C VAL A 191 1.86 8.45 -3.36
N GLU A 192 1.25 7.77 -4.31
CA GLU A 192 0.00 8.15 -4.95
C GLU A 192 -1.07 7.09 -4.68
N GLN A 193 -2.34 7.47 -4.77
CA GLN A 193 -3.47 6.59 -4.63
C GLN A 193 -4.33 6.64 -5.88
N TYR A 194 -4.75 5.47 -6.37
CA TYR A 194 -5.79 5.37 -7.38
C TYR A 194 -7.16 5.54 -6.74
N VAL A 195 -7.97 6.44 -7.30
CA VAL A 195 -9.25 6.82 -6.72
C VAL A 195 -10.30 6.85 -7.81
N ALA A 196 -11.39 6.12 -7.59
CA ALA A 196 -12.54 6.16 -8.47
C ALA A 196 -13.24 7.53 -8.35
N CYS A 197 -13.46 8.17 -9.49
CA CYS A 197 -14.08 9.48 -9.59
C CYS A 197 -15.12 9.48 -10.71
N ARG A 198 -16.15 10.31 -10.56
CA ARG A 198 -17.17 10.52 -11.58
C ARG A 198 -16.71 11.59 -12.55
N MET A 199 -16.76 11.28 -13.84
CA MET A 199 -16.49 12.27 -14.89
C MET A 199 -17.65 13.27 -14.97
N MET A 200 -17.32 14.56 -14.96
CA MET A 200 -18.26 15.66 -15.10
C MET A 200 -18.24 16.17 -16.55
N ASN A 201 -19.29 16.88 -16.98
CA ASN A 201 -19.40 17.42 -18.34
C ASN A 201 -18.31 18.43 -18.70
N ASP A 202 -17.69 19.06 -17.71
CA ASP A 202 -16.56 19.99 -17.87
C ASP A 202 -15.19 19.28 -18.00
N GLY A 203 -15.19 17.95 -18.01
CA GLY A 203 -13.97 17.13 -18.03
C GLY A 203 -13.31 16.95 -16.67
N SER A 204 -13.84 17.54 -15.60
CA SER A 204 -13.32 17.34 -14.24
C SER A 204 -13.72 15.97 -13.68
N CYS A 205 -12.90 15.42 -12.79
CA CYS A 205 -13.19 14.15 -12.12
C CYS A 205 -13.47 14.38 -10.63
N LYS A 206 -14.71 14.12 -10.19
CA LYS A 206 -15.17 14.37 -8.82
C LYS A 206 -15.27 13.09 -8.01
N THR A 207 -14.63 13.06 -6.85
CA THR A 207 -14.65 11.92 -5.91
C THR A 207 -15.73 12.09 -4.83
N PRO A 208 -16.36 11.01 -4.32
CA PRO A 208 -16.19 9.62 -4.72
C PRO A 208 -17.10 9.23 -5.90
N CYS A 209 -16.71 8.18 -6.64
CA CYS A 209 -17.64 7.49 -7.56
C CYS A 209 -18.35 6.36 -6.82
N TYR A 210 -19.68 6.29 -6.94
CA TYR A 210 -20.49 5.23 -6.33
C TYR A 210 -20.78 4.12 -7.33
N GLU A 211 -21.04 2.90 -6.83
CA GLU A 211 -21.28 1.72 -7.67
C GLU A 211 -22.50 1.84 -8.60
N LYS A 212 -23.47 2.72 -8.27
CA LYS A 212 -24.63 3.00 -9.12
C LYS A 212 -24.31 3.94 -10.28
N ASP A 213 -23.15 4.58 -10.27
CA ASP A 213 -22.74 5.53 -11.30
C ASP A 213 -22.18 4.77 -12.49
N LYS A 214 -22.68 5.09 -13.69
CA LYS A 214 -22.21 4.46 -14.93
C LYS A 214 -20.92 5.09 -15.45
N ASP A 215 -20.65 6.34 -15.09
CA ASP A 215 -19.58 7.18 -15.62
C ASP A 215 -18.37 7.30 -14.66
N CYS A 216 -17.98 6.19 -14.05
CA CYS A 216 -16.79 6.13 -13.22
C CYS A 216 -15.52 6.01 -14.07
N ASN A 217 -14.49 6.75 -13.68
CA ASN A 217 -13.13 6.62 -14.17
C ASN A 217 -12.15 6.60 -12.98
N LEU A 218 -10.87 6.38 -13.23
CA LEU A 218 -9.80 6.48 -12.23
C LEU A 218 -9.03 7.78 -12.38
N THR A 219 -8.73 8.38 -11.24
CA THR A 219 -7.74 9.45 -11.12
C THR A 219 -6.68 9.07 -10.10
N VAL A 220 -5.55 9.77 -10.14
CA VAL A 220 -4.41 9.53 -9.26
C VAL A 220 -4.24 10.73 -8.35
N VAL A 221 -4.29 10.49 -7.04
CA VAL A 221 -4.15 11.53 -6.01
C VAL A 221 -2.83 11.35 -5.28
N LYS A 222 -2.05 12.43 -5.15
CA LYS A 222 -0.81 12.43 -4.36
C LYS A 222 -1.14 12.35 -2.87
N VAL A 223 -0.52 11.43 -2.15
CA VAL A 223 -0.75 11.21 -0.72
C VAL A 223 0.45 11.70 0.09
N PHE A 224 1.62 11.16 -0.19
CA PHE A 224 2.86 11.47 0.53
C PHE A 224 4.02 11.71 -0.42
N LEU A 225 4.99 12.52 0.01
CA LEU A 225 6.31 12.62 -0.59
C LEU A 225 7.35 12.43 0.51
N ALA A 226 8.16 11.39 0.39
CA ALA A 226 9.36 11.23 1.17
C ALA A 226 10.50 11.92 0.43
N LYS A 227 11.10 12.92 1.08
CA LYS A 227 12.14 13.76 0.53
C LYS A 227 13.38 13.74 1.42
N ASN A 228 14.52 13.90 0.77
CA ASN A 228 15.81 14.11 1.40
C ASN A 228 15.81 15.31 2.37
N SER A 229 16.31 15.13 3.60
CA SER A 229 16.55 16.25 4.55
C SER A 229 17.70 17.14 4.09
N ASP A 230 17.79 18.36 4.61
CA ASP A 230 18.86 19.29 4.29
C ASP A 230 20.24 18.84 4.80
N SER A 231 20.28 18.03 5.85
CA SER A 231 21.50 17.39 6.34
C SER A 231 21.67 15.98 5.75
N LYS A 232 22.92 15.50 5.63
CA LYS A 232 23.22 14.12 5.22
C LYS A 232 22.90 13.09 6.30
N ASN A 233 22.89 13.51 7.56
CA ASN A 233 22.71 12.61 8.71
C ASN A 233 21.26 12.55 9.20
N ASP A 234 20.40 13.42 8.69
CA ASP A 234 19.01 13.51 9.13
C ASP A 234 18.14 12.52 8.33
N PRO A 235 17.10 11.96 8.97
CA PRO A 235 16.15 11.10 8.28
C PRO A 235 15.39 11.86 7.18
N PRO A 236 14.85 11.16 6.16
CA PRO A 236 14.02 11.79 5.16
C PRO A 236 12.77 12.44 5.77
N VAL A 237 12.41 13.61 5.24
CA VAL A 237 11.23 14.38 5.63
C VAL A 237 10.02 13.86 4.85
N LEU A 238 8.91 13.60 5.56
CA LEU A 238 7.66 13.16 4.96
C LEU A 238 6.69 14.34 4.83
N TYR A 239 6.36 14.69 3.59
CA TYR A 239 5.33 15.67 3.27
C TYR A 239 4.00 14.95 3.00
N LYS A 240 2.91 15.46 3.56
CA LYS A 240 1.56 14.94 3.36
C LYS A 240 0.77 15.93 2.51
N PHE A 241 0.21 15.44 1.39
CA PHE A 241 -0.62 16.25 0.50
C PHE A 241 -2.10 16.03 0.78
N ASN A 242 -2.56 14.78 0.67
CA ASN A 242 -3.96 14.41 0.85
C ASN A 242 -4.07 13.22 1.84
N PRO A 243 -5.20 13.08 2.55
CA PRO A 243 -5.48 11.86 3.31
C PRO A 243 -5.68 10.67 2.36
N ILE A 244 -5.31 9.47 2.81
CA ILE A 244 -5.67 8.23 2.11
C ILE A 244 -7.18 8.05 2.20
N MET A 245 -7.81 7.77 1.06
CA MET A 245 -9.23 7.43 0.98
C MET A 245 -9.40 5.92 1.14
N TRP A 246 -9.93 5.51 2.29
CA TRP A 246 -10.23 4.11 2.57
C TRP A 246 -11.68 3.79 2.17
N HIS A 247 -11.93 2.54 1.75
CA HIS A 247 -13.30 2.08 1.45
C HIS A 247 -14.18 1.92 2.70
N GLY A 248 -13.58 1.85 3.89
CA GLY A 248 -14.29 1.72 5.17
C GLY A 248 -13.83 2.75 6.18
N ASN A 249 -14.05 2.48 7.48
CA ASN A 249 -13.73 3.40 8.58
C ASN A 249 -12.22 3.59 8.84
N GLY A 250 -11.35 3.02 8.00
CA GLY A 250 -9.90 3.07 8.16
C GLY A 250 -9.19 2.01 7.31
N PRO A 251 -7.86 1.86 7.51
CA PRO A 251 -7.09 0.80 6.86
C PRO A 251 -7.59 -0.60 7.22
N PRO A 252 -7.52 -1.56 6.29
CA PRO A 252 -7.82 -2.95 6.61
C PRO A 252 -6.85 -3.48 7.66
N ARG A 253 -7.35 -4.37 8.53
CA ARG A 253 -6.51 -5.12 9.46
C ARG A 253 -5.75 -6.21 8.72
N ASP A 254 -4.56 -6.56 9.20
CA ASP A 254 -3.71 -7.63 8.69
C ASP A 254 -4.40 -9.01 8.76
N ARG A 255 -5.17 -9.27 9.82
CA ARG A 255 -5.82 -10.56 10.09
C ARG A 255 -7.22 -10.43 10.69
N THR A 256 -7.96 -11.53 10.74
CA THR A 256 -9.21 -11.61 11.50
C THR A 256 -8.92 -11.69 13.01
N ASN A 257 -9.50 -10.78 13.81
CA ASN A 257 -9.40 -10.89 15.26
C ASN A 257 -10.39 -11.95 15.77
N ARG A 258 -9.88 -13.05 16.32
CA ARG A 258 -10.71 -14.09 16.92
C ARG A 258 -11.04 -13.67 18.35
N THR A 259 -12.30 -13.30 18.58
CA THR A 259 -12.79 -13.07 19.95
C THR A 259 -13.45 -14.36 20.42
N ILE A 260 -12.99 -14.87 21.55
CA ILE A 260 -13.63 -16.02 22.19
C ILE A 260 -14.86 -15.46 22.88
N VAL A 261 -16.04 -15.78 22.35
CA VAL A 261 -17.31 -15.48 23.00
C VAL A 261 -17.75 -16.75 23.70
N PHE A 262 -17.87 -16.71 25.03
CA PHE A 262 -18.46 -17.80 25.77
C PHE A 262 -19.97 -17.76 25.56
N GLU A 263 -20.52 -18.78 24.92
CA GLU A 263 -21.96 -18.94 24.80
C GLU A 263 -22.51 -19.35 26.17
N HIS A 264 -23.34 -18.49 26.76
CA HIS A 264 -24.05 -18.77 27.99
C HIS A 264 -25.47 -19.27 27.68
N ILE A 265 -25.97 -20.17 28.51
CA ILE A 265 -27.37 -20.59 28.45
C ILE A 265 -28.24 -19.39 28.83
N TYR A 266 -29.32 -19.15 28.08
CA TYR A 266 -30.29 -18.11 28.41
C TYR A 266 -30.83 -18.31 29.82
N LEU A 267 -30.79 -17.24 30.62
CA LEU A 267 -31.22 -17.26 32.02
C LEU A 267 -32.65 -17.80 32.18
N SER A 268 -33.55 -17.50 31.22
CA SER A 268 -34.93 -17.99 31.21
C SER A 268 -35.02 -19.52 31.13
N VAL A 269 -34.19 -20.16 30.30
CA VAL A 269 -34.13 -21.62 30.15
C VAL A 269 -33.61 -22.25 31.43
N PHE A 270 -32.55 -21.68 32.00
CA PHE A 270 -31.96 -22.15 33.25
C PHE A 270 -32.97 -22.11 34.41
N ILE A 271 -33.68 -20.99 34.57
CA ILE A 271 -34.73 -20.84 35.60
C ILE A 271 -35.84 -21.87 35.39
N SER A 272 -36.32 -22.04 34.16
CA SER A 272 -37.43 -22.97 33.86
C SER A 272 -37.08 -24.41 34.21
N ILE A 273 -35.88 -24.87 33.83
CA ILE A 273 -35.40 -26.23 34.15
C ILE A 273 -35.23 -26.40 35.67
N THR A 274 -34.71 -25.39 36.36
CA THR A 274 -34.49 -25.43 37.81
C THR A 274 -35.81 -25.52 38.57
N VAL A 275 -36.83 -24.74 38.18
CA VAL A 275 -38.17 -24.79 38.79
C VAL A 275 -38.83 -26.15 38.54
N CYS A 276 -38.81 -26.65 37.30
CA CYS A 276 -39.35 -27.98 36.99
C CYS A 276 -38.67 -29.09 37.80
N SER A 277 -37.33 -29.02 37.93
CA SER A 277 -36.56 -29.98 38.72
C SER A 277 -36.91 -29.89 40.22
N GLY A 278 -37.10 -28.68 40.74
CA GLY A 278 -37.53 -28.46 42.12
C GLY A 278 -38.92 -29.05 42.41
N ILE A 279 -39.88 -28.88 41.50
CA ILE A 279 -41.22 -29.47 41.63
C ILE A 279 -41.13 -31.00 41.64
N GLY A 280 -40.35 -31.59 40.73
CA GLY A 280 -40.15 -33.04 40.68
C GLY A 280 -39.57 -33.61 41.98
N LEU A 281 -38.65 -32.88 42.61
CA LEU A 281 -38.02 -33.27 43.86
C LEU A 281 -39.01 -33.25 45.04
N ILE A 282 -39.88 -32.24 45.10
CA ILE A 282 -40.96 -32.15 46.10
C ILE A 282 -41.95 -33.31 45.95
N ILE A 283 -42.35 -33.63 44.72
CA ILE A 283 -43.26 -34.75 44.43
C ILE A 283 -42.62 -36.07 44.87
N SER A 284 -41.34 -36.28 44.55
CA SER A 284 -40.60 -37.49 44.93
C SER A 284 -40.54 -37.68 46.45
N ILE A 285 -40.19 -36.63 47.20
CA ILE A 285 -40.17 -36.67 48.68
C ILE A 285 -41.57 -36.98 49.22
N SER A 286 -42.61 -36.37 48.67
CA SER A 286 -44.00 -36.59 49.13
C SER A 286 -44.43 -38.04 48.94
N LEU A 287 -44.15 -38.62 47.77
CA LEU A 287 -44.41 -40.03 47.49
C LEU A 287 -43.57 -40.97 48.39
N PHE A 288 -42.33 -40.59 48.68
CA PHE A 288 -41.47 -41.34 49.59
C PHE A 288 -42.02 -41.36 51.03
N VAL A 289 -42.42 -40.19 51.56
CA VAL A 289 -43.05 -40.07 52.88
C VAL A 289 -44.35 -40.86 52.93
N PHE A 290 -45.18 -40.75 51.89
CA PHE A 290 -46.41 -41.52 51.75
C PHE A 290 -46.11 -43.04 51.81
N ASN A 291 -45.12 -43.50 51.06
CA ASN A 291 -44.73 -44.91 51.03
C ASN A 291 -44.25 -45.41 52.41
N ILE A 292 -43.47 -44.60 53.14
CA ILE A 292 -43.05 -44.93 54.52
C ILE A 292 -44.25 -45.01 55.46
N HIS A 293 -45.18 -44.05 55.37
CA HIS A 293 -46.33 -44.01 56.29
C HIS A 293 -47.24 -45.23 56.12
N PHE A 294 -47.47 -45.66 54.88
CA PHE A 294 -48.35 -46.78 54.56
C PHE A 294 -47.63 -48.15 54.48
N GLN A 295 -46.34 -48.21 54.82
CA GLN A 295 -45.55 -49.45 54.74
C GLN A 295 -46.06 -50.57 55.68
N LYS A 296 -46.78 -50.21 56.76
CA LYS A 296 -47.35 -51.15 57.74
C LYS A 296 -48.81 -51.54 57.46
N HIS A 297 -49.44 -50.99 56.43
CA HIS A 297 -50.82 -51.30 56.04
C HIS A 297 -50.88 -52.37 54.93
N ARG A 298 -50.11 -53.45 55.10
CA ARG A 298 -50.14 -54.60 54.20
C ARG A 298 -50.96 -55.73 54.78
#